data_AF-A0A7D7XGS4-F1
#
_entry.id   AF-A0A7D7XGS4-F1
#
_cell.length_a   1.000
_cell.length_b   1.000
_cell.length_c   1.000
_cell.angle_alpha   90.00
_cell.angle_beta   90.00
_cell.angle_gamma   90.00
#
_symmetry.space_group_name_H-M   'P 1'
#
loop_
_entity.id
_entity.type
_entity.pdbx_description
1 polymer ?
#
loop_
_entity_poly.entity_id
_entity_poly.type
_entity_poly.pdbx_seq_one_letter_code
_entity_poly.pdbx_strand_id
1 'polypeptide(L)'
;MMPRSLHLLAALTLAASVAVFAQAPDAKPADAAPRQRRPMPAPTNLKVLPKDMTAQQVVAIMHKWEGDLGVECNYCHAKDDTTGRLNFASDANPIKDRARVMMKMTHAINADYLTQFTDPKPENGVSCGTCHRGMAKPSVFTPPPHERPAPPPSTPPSR
;
A
#
# COMPACT_ATOMS: atom_id res chain seq x y z
N MET A 1 -61.83 -24.83 49.75
CA MET A 1 -62.83 -23.84 50.22
C MET A 1 -62.39 -23.34 51.59
N MET A 2 -61.78 -22.14 51.65
CA MET A 2 -61.55 -21.21 52.79
C MET A 2 -60.92 -21.71 54.12
N PRO A 3 -60.36 -20.84 55.00
CA PRO A 3 -60.22 -19.38 54.94
C PRO A 3 -58.81 -18.83 55.28
N ARG A 4 -58.75 -17.49 55.20
CA ARG A 4 -57.65 -16.55 55.44
C ARG A 4 -57.37 -16.34 56.93
N SER A 5 -56.15 -15.96 57.29
CA SER A 5 -55.76 -14.99 58.37
C SER A 5 -54.22 -14.85 58.36
N LEU A 6 -53.64 -13.74 57.92
CA LEU A 6 -53.39 -12.46 58.62
C LEU A 6 -52.38 -12.56 59.77
N HIS A 7 -51.09 -12.33 59.49
CA HIS A 7 -50.15 -11.80 60.48
C HIS A 7 -49.24 -10.71 59.88
N LEU A 8 -49.12 -9.68 60.69
CA LEU A 8 -48.44 -8.41 60.53
C LEU A 8 -46.92 -8.54 60.74
N LEU A 9 -46.18 -7.49 60.34
CA LEU A 9 -44.82 -7.10 60.75
C LEU A 9 -43.64 -7.63 59.92
N ALA A 10 -43.01 -6.76 59.14
CA ALA A 10 -41.90 -5.94 59.63
C ALA A 10 -41.33 -5.10 58.46
N ALA A 11 -41.33 -3.79 58.64
CA ALA A 11 -40.68 -2.84 57.74
C ALA A 11 -39.16 -3.04 57.81
N LEU A 12 -38.53 -3.31 56.67
CA LEU A 12 -37.08 -3.18 56.50
C LEU A 12 -36.85 -2.00 55.56
N THR A 13 -36.63 -0.82 56.14
CA THR A 13 -36.21 0.38 55.44
C THR A 13 -34.79 0.19 54.92
N LEU A 14 -34.64 -0.18 53.65
CA LEU A 14 -33.37 -0.10 52.95
C LEU A 14 -33.27 1.29 52.32
N ALA A 15 -32.53 2.19 52.96
CA ALA A 15 -32.21 3.49 52.41
C ALA A 15 -31.33 3.30 51.16
N ALA A 16 -31.88 3.54 49.98
CA ALA A 16 -31.13 3.59 48.74
C ALA A 16 -30.39 4.93 48.65
N SER A 17 -29.08 4.92 48.89
CA SER A 17 -28.21 6.05 48.63
C SER A 17 -28.12 6.30 47.12
N VAL A 18 -28.83 7.32 46.63
CA VAL A 18 -28.68 7.81 45.26
C VAL A 18 -27.39 8.62 45.21
N ALA A 19 -26.30 8.01 44.74
CA ALA A 19 -25.09 8.73 44.37
C ALA A 19 -25.39 9.56 43.10
N VAL A 20 -25.51 10.87 43.26
CA VAL A 20 -25.58 11.83 42.15
C VAL A 20 -24.19 11.88 41.50
N PHE A 21 -24.01 11.21 40.36
CA PHE A 21 -22.86 11.44 39.50
C PHE A 21 -23.08 12.77 38.77
N ALA A 22 -22.31 13.80 39.15
CA ALA A 22 -22.21 15.02 38.38
C ALA A 22 -21.58 14.69 37.02
N GLN A 23 -22.35 14.82 35.94
CA GLN A 23 -21.85 14.72 34.57
C GLN A 23 -21.00 15.97 34.29
N ALA A 24 -19.69 15.80 34.12
CA ALA A 24 -18.84 16.86 33.60
C ALA A 24 -19.28 17.18 32.17
N PRO A 25 -19.32 18.47 31.76
CA PRO A 25 -19.71 18.82 30.40
C PRO A 25 -18.71 18.22 29.42
N ASP A 26 -19.23 17.51 28.42
CA ASP A 26 -18.47 16.98 27.28
C ASP A 26 -17.65 18.10 26.63
N ALA A 27 -16.34 18.10 26.87
CA ALA A 27 -15.42 18.94 26.15
C ALA A 27 -15.39 18.45 24.70
N LYS A 28 -16.04 19.21 23.80
CA LYS A 28 -15.92 19.00 22.35
C LYS A 28 -14.43 19.00 21.97
N PRO A 29 -13.95 18.04 21.16
CA PRO A 29 -12.59 18.10 20.64
C PRO A 29 -12.42 19.44 19.92
N ALA A 30 -11.46 20.25 20.36
CA ALA A 30 -11.11 21.46 19.65
C ALA A 30 -10.69 21.07 18.22
N ASP A 31 -11.29 21.73 17.23
CA ASP A 31 -10.91 21.61 15.83
C ASP A 31 -9.40 21.81 15.72
N ALA A 32 -8.67 20.72 15.48
CA ALA A 32 -7.24 20.79 15.25
C ALA A 32 -7.03 21.57 13.95
N ALA A 33 -6.55 22.81 14.07
CA ALA A 33 -6.19 23.64 12.93
C ALA A 33 -5.35 22.82 11.93
N PRO A 34 -5.57 22.97 10.61
CA PRO A 34 -4.86 22.19 9.62
C PRO A 34 -3.35 22.39 9.82
N ARG A 35 -2.64 21.31 10.17
CA ARG A 35 -1.18 21.33 10.29
C ARG A 35 -0.62 21.77 8.94
N GLN A 36 -0.11 22.99 8.87
CA GLN A 36 0.57 23.48 7.67
C GLN A 36 1.73 22.52 7.38
N ARG A 37 1.60 21.74 6.30
CA ARG A 37 2.67 20.84 5.85
C ARG A 37 3.85 21.70 5.47
N ARG A 38 4.95 21.58 6.20
CA ARG A 38 6.19 22.30 5.90
C ARG A 38 6.57 21.99 4.44
N PRO A 39 6.95 23.00 3.64
CA PRO A 39 7.35 22.77 2.25
C PRO A 39 8.48 21.74 2.19
N MET A 40 8.32 20.72 1.35
CA MET A 40 9.39 19.76 1.10
C MET A 40 10.47 20.42 0.23
N PRO A 41 11.76 20.24 0.55
CA PRO A 41 12.83 20.77 -0.28
C PRO A 41 12.77 20.16 -1.69
N ALA A 42 13.19 20.92 -2.70
CA ALA A 42 13.26 20.42 -4.06
C ALA A 42 14.21 19.21 -4.14
N PRO A 43 13.85 18.17 -4.92
CA PRO A 43 14.67 16.98 -5.09
C PRO A 43 15.97 17.34 -5.82
N THR A 44 17.06 16.69 -5.43
CA THR A 44 18.38 16.84 -6.07
C THR A 44 18.89 15.51 -6.59
N ASN A 45 19.90 15.56 -7.48
CA ASN A 45 20.50 14.39 -8.12
C ASN A 45 19.50 13.52 -8.93
N LEU A 46 18.56 14.17 -9.61
CA LEU A 46 17.70 13.55 -10.61
C LEU A 46 18.51 13.34 -11.92
N LYS A 47 18.84 12.08 -12.22
CA LYS A 47 19.61 11.69 -13.41
C LYS A 47 18.77 11.12 -14.56
N VAL A 48 17.53 10.70 -14.27
CA VAL A 48 16.62 10.08 -15.26
C VAL A 48 15.26 10.78 -15.26
N LEU A 49 14.71 11.11 -14.07
CA LEU A 49 13.52 11.98 -13.98
C LEU A 49 13.86 13.42 -14.40
N PRO A 50 12.88 14.19 -14.93
CA PRO A 50 13.04 15.61 -15.22
C PRO A 50 13.51 16.40 -14.00
N LYS A 51 14.43 17.35 -14.22
CA LYS A 51 15.10 18.09 -13.13
C LYS A 51 14.23 19.18 -12.49
N ASP A 52 13.16 19.57 -13.16
CA ASP A 52 12.19 20.59 -12.76
C ASP A 52 11.01 20.03 -11.98
N MET A 53 10.95 18.71 -11.75
CA MET A 53 9.91 18.09 -10.94
C MET A 53 9.91 18.61 -9.49
N THR A 54 8.70 18.85 -8.98
CA THR A 54 8.50 19.18 -7.58
C THR A 54 8.77 17.97 -6.67
N ALA A 55 9.04 18.24 -5.39
CA ALA A 55 9.20 17.19 -4.39
C ALA A 55 7.98 16.26 -4.32
N GLN A 56 6.77 16.80 -4.47
CA GLN A 56 5.53 16.03 -4.41
C GLN A 56 5.41 15.06 -5.59
N GLN A 57 5.76 15.50 -6.80
CA GLN A 57 5.76 14.65 -8.00
C GLN A 57 6.77 13.51 -7.87
N VAL A 58 7.98 13.81 -7.41
CA VAL A 58 9.02 12.77 -7.23
C VAL A 58 8.60 11.77 -6.15
N VAL A 59 8.09 12.24 -5.00
CA VAL A 59 7.61 11.36 -3.92
C VAL A 59 6.46 10.46 -4.37
N ALA A 60 5.52 10.98 -5.17
CA ALA A 60 4.43 10.17 -5.72
C ALA A 60 4.95 9.02 -6.61
N ILE A 61 5.97 9.29 -7.43
CA ILE A 61 6.64 8.26 -8.23
C ILE A 61 7.36 7.23 -7.34
N MET A 62 8.05 7.69 -6.29
CA MET A 62 8.75 6.77 -5.37
C MET A 62 7.77 5.83 -4.66
N HIS A 63 6.63 6.32 -4.18
CA HIS A 63 5.60 5.48 -3.57
C HIS A 63 4.96 4.50 -4.57
N LYS A 64 4.84 4.89 -5.84
CA LYS A 64 4.43 3.92 -6.87
C LYS A 64 5.44 2.78 -6.98
N TRP A 65 6.74 3.09 -6.99
CA TRP A 65 7.77 2.04 -7.06
C TRP A 65 7.87 1.21 -5.79
N GLU A 66 7.64 1.80 -4.62
CA GLU A 66 7.49 1.09 -3.35
C GLU A 66 6.44 -0.02 -3.48
N GLY A 67 5.25 0.30 -3.99
CA GLY A 67 4.17 -0.67 -4.22
C GLY A 67 4.48 -1.67 -5.34
N ASP A 68 5.01 -1.21 -6.47
CA ASP A 68 5.33 -2.07 -7.63
C ASP A 68 6.39 -3.15 -7.27
N LEU A 69 7.35 -2.81 -6.41
CA LEU A 69 8.47 -3.67 -5.99
C LEU A 69 8.23 -4.35 -4.64
N GLY A 70 7.24 -3.90 -3.84
CA GLY A 70 7.02 -4.38 -2.47
C GLY A 70 8.21 -4.15 -1.54
N VAL A 71 8.82 -2.97 -1.63
CA VAL A 71 10.01 -2.59 -0.85
C VAL A 71 9.84 -1.22 -0.23
N GLU A 72 10.55 -0.95 0.86
CA GLU A 72 10.56 0.35 1.53
C GLU A 72 11.61 1.32 0.96
N CYS A 73 11.49 2.61 1.29
CA CYS A 73 12.39 3.67 0.80
C CYS A 73 13.89 3.38 1.00
N ASN A 74 14.25 2.76 2.13
CA ASN A 74 15.62 2.41 2.49
C ASN A 74 16.21 1.24 1.67
N TYR A 75 15.39 0.55 0.88
CA TYR A 75 15.86 -0.47 -0.05
C TYR A 75 16.75 0.15 -1.13
N CYS A 76 16.33 1.30 -1.67
CA CYS A 76 17.06 2.03 -2.71
C CYS A 76 17.88 3.19 -2.17
N HIS A 77 17.37 3.92 -1.18
CA HIS A 77 18.03 5.13 -0.68
C HIS A 77 19.05 4.81 0.42
N ALA A 78 20.22 5.45 0.34
CA ALA A 78 21.24 5.33 1.36
C ALA A 78 20.81 6.04 2.66
N LYS A 79 21.26 5.51 3.79
CA LYS A 79 21.23 6.25 5.05
C LYS A 79 22.43 7.19 5.11
N ASP A 80 22.23 8.32 5.76
CA ASP A 80 23.28 9.22 6.15
C ASP A 80 23.89 8.73 7.47
N ASP A 81 25.19 8.46 7.48
CA ASP A 81 25.87 7.86 8.64
C ASP A 81 25.90 8.78 9.86
N THR A 82 25.77 10.09 9.66
CA THR A 82 25.82 11.09 10.74
C THR A 82 24.46 11.28 11.40
N THR A 83 23.41 11.38 10.58
CA THR A 83 22.05 11.70 11.06
C THR A 83 21.16 10.46 11.23
N GLY A 84 21.55 9.31 10.67
CA GLY A 84 20.76 8.09 10.61
C GLY A 84 19.52 8.18 9.72
N ARG A 85 19.27 9.34 9.09
CA ARG A 85 18.13 9.58 8.20
C ARG A 85 18.46 9.14 6.77
N LEU A 86 17.44 8.95 5.94
CA LEU A 86 17.68 8.69 4.51
C LEU A 86 18.25 9.93 3.83
N ASN A 87 19.36 9.73 3.12
CA ASN A 87 19.90 10.68 2.16
C ASN A 87 19.38 10.32 0.76
N PHE A 88 18.25 10.90 0.39
CA PHE A 88 17.58 10.61 -0.87
C PHE A 88 18.44 10.93 -2.11
N ALA A 89 19.31 11.93 -2.00
CA ALA A 89 20.18 12.37 -3.10
C ALA A 89 21.41 11.47 -3.29
N SER A 90 21.90 10.82 -2.22
CA SER A 90 23.09 9.98 -2.25
C SER A 90 22.95 8.77 -3.19
N ASP A 91 24.07 8.39 -3.81
CA ASP A 91 24.23 7.20 -4.64
C ASP A 91 25.03 6.10 -3.94
N ALA A 92 25.29 6.24 -2.63
CA ALA A 92 26.07 5.27 -1.86
C ALA A 92 25.44 3.87 -1.78
N ASN A 93 24.12 3.76 -2.00
CA ASN A 93 23.45 2.47 -2.15
C ASN A 93 23.38 2.09 -3.65
N PRO A 94 24.08 1.04 -4.10
CA PRO A 94 24.14 0.66 -5.52
C PRO A 94 22.80 0.17 -6.08
N ILE A 95 21.80 -0.14 -5.24
CA ILE A 95 20.44 -0.46 -5.70
C ILE A 95 19.83 0.73 -6.44
N LYS A 96 20.15 1.97 -6.05
CA LYS A 96 19.66 3.17 -6.72
C LYS A 96 20.12 3.27 -8.18
N ASP A 97 21.37 2.90 -8.45
CA ASP A 97 21.88 2.89 -9.82
C ASP A 97 21.24 1.80 -10.67
N ARG A 98 20.98 0.62 -10.09
CA ARG A 98 20.17 -0.42 -10.76
C ARG A 98 18.76 0.07 -11.08
N ALA A 99 18.12 0.76 -10.13
CA ALA A 99 16.78 1.34 -10.34
C ALA A 99 16.80 2.35 -11.50
N ARG A 100 17.84 3.18 -11.64
CA ARG A 100 17.98 4.10 -12.78
C ARG A 100 18.11 3.38 -14.11
N VAL A 101 18.82 2.24 -14.16
CA VAL A 101 18.87 1.40 -15.36
C VAL A 101 17.48 0.86 -15.69
N MET A 102 16.75 0.36 -14.69
CA MET A 102 15.39 -0.14 -14.87
C MET A 102 14.43 0.95 -15.37
N MET A 103 14.54 2.17 -14.84
CA MET A 103 13.74 3.30 -15.34
C MET A 103 13.98 3.58 -16.82
N LYS A 104 15.25 3.57 -17.27
CA LYS A 104 15.59 3.76 -18.68
C LYS A 104 15.04 2.62 -19.54
N MET A 105 15.14 1.38 -19.05
CA MET A 105 14.58 0.22 -19.74
C MET A 105 13.06 0.32 -19.89
N THR A 106 12.33 0.64 -18.83
CA THR A 106 10.87 0.82 -18.89
C THR A 106 10.49 1.97 -19.81
N HIS A 107 11.23 3.09 -19.79
CA HIS A 107 11.01 4.19 -20.71
C HIS A 107 11.21 3.76 -22.17
N ALA A 108 12.31 3.06 -22.47
CA ALA A 108 12.58 2.57 -23.81
C ALA A 108 11.50 1.60 -24.30
N ILE A 109 11.10 0.61 -23.47
CA ILE A 109 9.98 -0.30 -23.78
C ILE A 109 8.75 0.49 -24.21
N ASN A 110 8.32 1.45 -23.39
CA ASN A 110 7.08 2.18 -23.62
C ASN A 110 7.15 3.18 -24.77
N ALA A 111 8.24 3.93 -24.88
CA ALA A 111 8.36 5.03 -25.84
C ALA A 111 8.89 4.56 -27.20
N ASP A 112 9.81 3.61 -27.21
CA ASP A 112 10.53 3.21 -28.41
C ASP A 112 9.93 1.95 -29.05
N TYR A 113 9.42 1.00 -28.25
CA TYR A 113 8.97 -0.31 -28.76
C TYR A 113 7.45 -0.45 -28.84
N LEU A 114 6.70 -0.13 -27.77
CA LEU A 114 5.24 -0.30 -27.77
C LEU A 114 4.53 0.64 -28.77
N THR A 115 5.17 1.75 -29.12
CA THR A 115 4.68 2.70 -30.13
C THR A 115 4.78 2.16 -31.56
N GLN A 116 5.55 1.08 -31.79
CA GLN A 116 5.71 0.47 -33.11
C GLN A 116 4.58 -0.49 -33.49
N PHE A 117 3.66 -0.80 -32.56
CA PHE A 117 2.52 -1.66 -32.85
C PHE A 117 1.55 -0.98 -33.83
N THR A 118 0.79 -1.78 -34.57
CA THR A 118 -0.19 -1.28 -35.55
C THR A 118 -1.35 -0.55 -34.86
N ASP A 119 -1.65 -0.90 -33.61
CA ASP A 119 -2.65 -0.28 -32.73
C ASP A 119 -2.05 0.06 -31.35
N PRO A 120 -1.16 1.07 -31.24
CA PRO A 120 -0.51 1.36 -29.97
C PRO A 120 -1.54 1.76 -28.90
N LYS A 121 -1.51 1.06 -27.76
CA LYS A 121 -2.38 1.30 -26.61
C LYS A 121 -1.55 1.78 -25.42
N PRO A 122 -1.43 3.10 -25.19
CA PRO A 122 -0.62 3.66 -24.11
C PRO A 122 -1.02 3.12 -22.72
N GLU A 123 -2.28 2.78 -22.53
CA GLU A 123 -2.82 2.17 -21.31
C GLU A 123 -2.24 0.79 -20.99
N ASN A 124 -1.67 0.10 -21.99
CA ASN A 124 -0.99 -1.19 -21.84
C ASN A 124 0.52 -1.04 -21.63
N GLY A 125 0.98 0.17 -21.26
CA GLY A 125 2.37 0.44 -20.96
C GLY A 125 2.92 -0.48 -19.86
N VAL A 126 4.19 -0.84 -19.99
CA VAL A 126 4.91 -1.60 -18.96
C VAL A 126 5.25 -0.69 -17.80
N SER A 127 5.10 -1.20 -16.59
CA SER A 127 5.57 -0.56 -15.35
C SER A 127 6.50 -1.50 -14.60
N CYS A 128 7.11 -1.02 -13.51
CA CYS A 128 7.91 -1.88 -12.64
C CYS A 128 7.06 -3.05 -12.12
N GLY A 129 5.79 -2.79 -11.80
CA GLY A 129 4.83 -3.77 -11.31
C GLY A 129 4.49 -4.89 -12.30
N THR A 130 4.61 -4.65 -13.61
CA THR A 130 4.38 -5.67 -14.66
C THR A 130 5.29 -6.88 -14.46
N CYS A 131 6.56 -6.66 -14.09
CA CYS A 131 7.53 -7.72 -13.87
C CYS A 131 7.72 -8.04 -12.39
N HIS A 132 7.86 -7.02 -11.53
CA HIS A 132 8.17 -7.21 -10.13
C HIS A 132 7.00 -7.76 -9.32
N ARG A 133 5.76 -7.39 -9.65
CA ARG A 133 4.54 -7.92 -9.02
C ARG A 133 4.57 -7.85 -7.49
N GLY A 134 5.08 -6.76 -6.93
CA GLY A 134 5.22 -6.57 -5.48
C GLY A 134 6.40 -7.32 -4.85
N MET A 135 7.36 -7.78 -5.65
CA MET A 135 8.57 -8.47 -5.18
C MET A 135 9.83 -7.73 -5.63
N ALA A 136 10.79 -7.58 -4.71
CA ALA A 136 12.04 -6.86 -4.96
C ALA A 136 12.83 -7.45 -6.15
N LYS A 137 12.64 -8.74 -6.44
CA LYS A 137 13.19 -9.43 -7.60
C LYS A 137 12.04 -10.13 -8.34
N PRO A 138 11.91 -9.96 -9.66
CA PRO A 138 10.93 -10.69 -10.45
C PRO A 138 11.14 -12.21 -10.32
N SER A 139 10.06 -12.95 -10.12
CA SER A 139 10.08 -14.41 -10.18
C SER A 139 9.92 -14.88 -11.62
N VAL A 140 10.49 -16.05 -11.93
CA VAL A 140 10.24 -16.71 -13.21
C VAL A 140 8.79 -17.17 -13.23
N PHE A 141 8.04 -16.76 -14.25
CA PHE A 141 6.70 -17.28 -14.47
C PHE A 141 6.78 -18.75 -14.88
N THR A 142 6.09 -19.61 -14.13
CA THR A 142 5.90 -21.02 -14.47
C THR A 142 4.42 -21.22 -14.80
N PRO A 143 4.07 -21.59 -16.05
CA PRO A 143 2.67 -21.86 -16.38
C PRO A 143 2.19 -23.11 -15.65
N PRO A 144 0.88 -23.21 -15.33
CA PRO A 144 0.32 -24.47 -14.85
C PRO A 144 0.52 -25.57 -15.91
N PRO A 145 0.57 -26.85 -15.50
CA PRO A 145 0.60 -27.96 -16.44
C PRO A 145 -0.55 -27.83 -17.45
N HIS A 146 -0.28 -28.06 -18.73
CA HIS A 146 -1.34 -28.06 -19.74
C HIS A 146 -2.24 -29.28 -19.50
N GLU A 147 -3.40 -29.08 -18.88
CA GLU A 147 -4.45 -30.10 -18.85
C GLU A 147 -4.96 -30.29 -20.27
N ARG A 148 -4.50 -31.34 -20.95
CA ARG A 148 -5.14 -31.81 -22.17
C ARG A 148 -6.47 -32.44 -21.76
N PRO A 149 -7.62 -32.03 -22.32
CA PRO A 149 -8.87 -32.74 -22.12
C PRO A 149 -8.65 -34.23 -22.40
N ALA A 150 -9.23 -35.09 -21.56
CA ALA A 150 -9.19 -36.52 -21.82
C ALA A 150 -9.76 -36.79 -23.23
N PRO A 151 -9.14 -37.68 -24.02
CA PRO A 151 -9.70 -38.07 -25.30
C PRO A 151 -11.12 -38.60 -25.08
N PRO A 152 -12.06 -38.34 -26.00
CA PRO A 152 -13.42 -38.87 -25.88
C PRO A 152 -13.37 -40.41 -25.77
N PRO A 153 -14.32 -41.02 -25.04
CA PRO A 153 -14.37 -42.48 -24.93
C PRO A 153 -14.45 -43.11 -26.31
N SER A 154 -13.53 -44.02 -26.60
CA SER A 154 -13.55 -44.78 -27.86
C SER A 154 -14.81 -45.64 -27.89
N THR A 155 -15.65 -45.48 -28.92
CA THR A 155 -16.78 -46.37 -29.15
C THR A 155 -16.24 -47.76 -29.49
N PRO A 156 -16.70 -48.85 -28.84
CA PRO A 156 -16.31 -50.20 -29.21
C PRO A 156 -16.65 -50.48 -30.68
N PRO A 157 -15.83 -51.26 -31.41
CA PRO A 157 -16.15 -51.62 -32.79
C PRO A 157 -17.47 -52.39 -32.85
N SER A 158 -18.35 -51.97 -33.76
CA SER A 158 -19.56 -52.70 -34.14
C SER A 158 -19.15 -54.08 -34.64
N ARG A 159 -19.67 -55.12 -34.01
CA ARG A 159 -19.46 -56.53 -34.40
C ARG A 159 -20.41 -56.91 -35.53
#